data_AF-A0A957N8R1-F1
#
_entry.id   AF-A0A957N8R1-F1
#
_cell.length_a   1.000
_cell.length_b   1.000
_cell.length_c   1.000
_cell.angle_alpha   90.00
_cell.angle_beta   90.00
_cell.angle_gamma   90.00
#
_symmetry.space_group_name_H-M   'P 1'
#
loop_
_entity.id
_entity.type
_entity.pdbx_description
1 polymer ?
#
loop_
_entity_poly.entity_id
_entity_poly.type
_entity_poly.pdbx_seq_one_letter_code
_entity_poly.pdbx_strand_id
1 'polypeptide(L)'
;MFEHGRWRPCTALLLAALAAVAPLPVQAATEQWTTYGRDYTEQRHSPLQQINRANVTALSLDWAFEVPDGVALNSTPLMVNGT
;
A
#
# COMPACT_ATOMS: atom_id res chain seq x y z
N MET A 1 38.71 22.81 -59.23
CA MET A 1 37.69 23.65 -59.88
C MET A 1 36.35 23.26 -59.25
N PHE A 2 35.83 24.14 -58.39
CA PHE A 2 34.44 24.36 -57.90
C PHE A 2 33.31 23.62 -58.64
N GLU A 3 32.16 23.20 -58.10
CA GLU A 3 31.46 23.06 -56.81
C GLU A 3 30.27 22.09 -57.07
N HIS A 4 29.56 21.62 -56.03
CA HIS A 4 28.08 21.48 -55.94
C HIS A 4 27.65 20.35 -54.98
N GLY A 5 27.25 20.77 -53.77
CA GLY A 5 25.92 20.51 -53.24
C GLY A 5 25.54 19.08 -52.83
N ARG A 6 25.36 18.88 -51.52
CA ARG A 6 24.17 18.26 -50.90
C ARG A 6 24.28 18.34 -49.37
N TRP A 7 23.68 19.38 -48.78
CA TRP A 7 23.40 19.49 -47.35
C TRP A 7 22.31 18.49 -46.96
N ARG A 8 22.56 17.63 -45.95
CA ARG A 8 21.52 16.81 -45.31
C ARG A 8 21.06 17.54 -44.04
N PRO A 9 19.80 17.96 -43.92
CA PRO A 9 19.32 18.73 -42.78
C PRO A 9 19.24 17.88 -41.49
N CYS A 10 19.58 18.55 -40.40
CA CYS A 10 19.45 18.14 -39.01
C CYS A 10 18.06 17.61 -38.67
N THR A 11 17.99 16.41 -38.07
CA THR A 11 17.03 16.08 -36.99
C THR A 11 17.42 14.72 -36.42
N ALA A 12 18.42 14.73 -35.53
CA ALA A 12 18.62 13.61 -34.63
C ALA A 12 17.42 13.58 -33.66
N LEU A 13 16.55 12.60 -33.84
CA LEU A 13 15.42 12.31 -32.96
C LEU A 13 15.95 12.05 -31.53
N LEU A 14 15.79 13.04 -30.66
CA LEU A 14 15.90 12.91 -29.21
C LEU A 14 14.70 12.08 -28.73
N LEU A 15 14.90 10.78 -28.53
CA LEU A 15 13.96 9.92 -27.80
C LEU A 15 14.20 10.12 -26.30
N ALA A 16 13.25 10.80 -25.66
CA ALA A 16 13.21 11.06 -24.23
C ALA A 16 13.17 9.75 -23.42
N ALA A 17 14.10 9.59 -22.49
CA ALA A 17 13.99 8.58 -21.44
C ALA A 17 13.05 9.10 -20.35
N LEU A 18 11.78 8.73 -20.42
CA LEU A 18 10.85 8.92 -19.31
C LEU A 18 11.16 7.84 -18.27
N ALA A 19 11.78 8.21 -17.13
CA ALA A 19 11.88 7.30 -16.00
C ALA A 19 10.46 6.97 -15.52
N ALA A 20 10.10 5.68 -15.55
CA ALA A 20 8.84 5.22 -14.99
C ALA A 20 8.86 5.45 -13.48
N VAL A 21 8.07 6.41 -12.99
CA VAL A 21 7.68 6.45 -11.58
C VAL A 21 6.76 5.28 -11.36
N ALA A 22 7.30 4.14 -10.92
CA ALA A 22 6.49 3.08 -10.36
C ALA A 22 5.90 3.62 -9.04
N PRO A 23 4.57 3.55 -8.84
CA PRO A 23 4.00 3.85 -7.53
C PRO A 23 4.61 2.87 -6.53
N LEU A 24 5.26 3.41 -5.48
CA LEU A 24 5.73 2.59 -4.38
C LEU A 24 4.54 1.84 -3.79
N PRO A 25 4.65 0.54 -3.49
CA PRO A 25 3.59 -0.16 -2.79
C PRO A 25 3.41 0.51 -1.43
N VAL A 26 2.30 1.22 -1.24
CA VAL A 26 1.86 1.67 0.08
C VAL A 26 1.26 0.45 0.78
N GLN A 27 2.10 -0.53 1.08
CA GLN A 27 1.71 -1.65 1.92
C GLN A 27 1.88 -1.18 3.36
N ALA A 28 0.77 -1.04 4.09
CA ALA A 28 0.85 -0.96 5.54
C ALA A 28 1.73 -2.12 6.04
N ALA A 29 2.64 -1.84 6.97
CA ALA A 29 3.49 -2.86 7.57
C ALA A 29 2.62 -4.08 7.93
N THR A 30 3.12 -5.29 7.67
CA THR A 30 2.30 -6.52 7.66
C THR A 30 1.51 -6.76 8.93
N GLU A 31 2.01 -6.24 10.05
CA GLU A 31 1.45 -6.41 11.39
C GLU A 31 0.59 -5.21 11.86
N GLN A 32 0.49 -4.14 11.07
CA GLN A 32 -0.13 -2.89 11.50
C GLN A 32 -1.48 -2.62 10.80
N TRP A 33 -2.33 -1.84 11.47
CA TRP A 33 -3.59 -1.32 10.95
C TRP A 33 -3.60 0.20 11.13
N THR A 34 -3.00 0.91 10.17
CA THR A 34 -2.68 2.35 10.29
C THR A 34 -3.79 3.28 9.78
N THR A 35 -4.74 2.77 8.99
CA THR A 35 -5.88 3.52 8.45
C THR A 35 -7.18 2.77 8.68
N TYR A 36 -8.33 3.41 8.44
CA TYR A 36 -9.65 2.80 8.64
C TYR A 36 -9.82 1.46 7.90
N GLY A 37 -9.44 1.40 6.61
CA GLY A 37 -9.46 0.17 5.81
C GLY A 37 -8.17 -0.64 5.77
N ARG A 38 -7.25 -0.44 6.74
CA ARG A 38 -5.87 -0.95 6.79
C ARG A 38 -4.90 -0.29 5.80
N ASP A 39 -5.31 -0.17 4.54
CA ASP A 39 -4.58 0.55 3.49
C ASP A 39 -5.54 1.43 2.69
N TYR A 40 -5.00 2.27 1.80
CA TYR A 40 -5.80 3.22 1.01
C TYR A 40 -6.70 2.57 -0.04
N THR A 41 -6.60 1.25 -0.27
CA THR A 41 -7.53 0.53 -1.13
C THR A 41 -8.81 0.13 -0.41
N GLU A 42 -8.84 0.28 0.93
CA GLU A 42 -10.00 -0.01 1.79
C GLU A 42 -10.52 -1.45 1.66
N GLN A 43 -9.66 -2.39 1.22
CA GLN A 43 -10.02 -3.80 1.08
C GLN A 43 -10.22 -4.52 2.42
N ARG A 44 -9.75 -3.95 3.54
CA ARG A 44 -9.83 -4.54 4.88
C ARG A 44 -9.26 -5.96 4.96
N HIS A 45 -8.29 -6.27 4.11
CA HIS A 45 -7.65 -7.57 4.03
C HIS A 45 -6.34 -7.56 4.81
N SER A 46 -6.13 -8.49 5.77
CA SER A 46 -4.85 -8.68 6.46
C SER A 46 -4.06 -9.85 5.84
N PRO A 47 -2.74 -9.70 5.56
CA PRO A 47 -1.89 -10.77 5.06
C PRO A 47 -1.40 -11.73 6.15
N LEU A 48 -1.74 -11.50 7.43
CA LEU A 48 -1.35 -12.37 8.54
C LEU A 48 -2.01 -13.75 8.43
N GLN A 49 -1.23 -14.81 8.68
CA GLN A 49 -1.67 -16.20 8.51
C GLN A 49 -1.55 -17.05 9.79
N GLN A 50 -1.12 -16.43 10.91
CA GLN A 50 -0.98 -17.12 12.19
C GLN A 50 -2.28 -17.80 12.62
N ILE A 51 -3.41 -17.11 12.43
CA ILE A 51 -4.75 -17.67 12.60
C ILE A 51 -5.28 -18.09 11.23
N ASN A 52 -5.72 -19.33 11.10
CA ASN A 52 -6.19 -19.91 9.85
C ASN A 52 -7.23 -21.01 10.09
N ARG A 53 -7.74 -21.60 9.00
CA ARG A 53 -8.83 -22.60 9.05
C ARG A 53 -8.52 -23.83 9.90
N ALA A 54 -7.24 -24.18 10.06
CA ALA A 54 -6.84 -25.36 10.82
C ALA A 54 -6.78 -25.11 12.33
N ASN A 55 -6.63 -23.86 12.77
CA ASN A 55 -6.42 -23.53 14.19
C ASN A 55 -7.43 -22.53 14.78
N VAL A 56 -8.34 -21.97 13.97
CA VAL A 56 -9.36 -21.00 14.44
C VAL A 56 -10.22 -21.54 15.58
N THR A 57 -10.42 -22.86 15.66
CA THR A 57 -11.18 -23.53 16.72
C THR A 57 -10.49 -23.48 18.08
N ALA A 58 -9.20 -23.15 18.14
CA ALA A 58 -8.44 -23.03 19.39
C ALA A 58 -8.42 -21.59 19.95
N LEU A 59 -9.09 -20.63 19.32
CA LEU A 59 -9.13 -19.25 19.80
C LEU A 59 -9.90 -19.13 21.12
N SER A 60 -9.32 -18.40 22.05
CA SER A 60 -9.93 -18.01 23.32
C SER A 60 -9.79 -16.49 23.53
N LEU A 61 -10.57 -15.95 24.46
CA LEU A 61 -10.41 -14.57 24.89
C LEU A 61 -9.03 -14.38 25.55
N ASP A 62 -8.27 -13.41 25.07
CA ASP A 62 -6.96 -13.05 25.64
C ASP A 62 -7.12 -11.94 26.70
N TRP A 63 -7.87 -10.88 26.38
CA TRP A 63 -8.20 -9.78 27.30
C TRP A 63 -9.48 -9.06 26.85
N ALA A 64 -10.05 -8.25 27.74
CA ALA A 64 -11.17 -7.36 27.46
C ALA A 64 -10.93 -5.98 28.09
N PHE A 65 -11.47 -4.92 27.46
CA PHE A 65 -11.43 -3.55 27.95
C PHE A 65 -12.85 -2.97 27.98
N GLU A 66 -13.23 -2.41 29.12
CA GLU A 66 -14.52 -1.74 29.28
C GLU A 66 -14.40 -0.29 28.80
N VAL A 67 -15.24 0.09 27.83
CA VAL A 67 -15.29 1.45 27.32
C VAL A 67 -16.23 2.27 28.22
N PRO A 68 -15.72 3.30 28.94
CA PRO A 68 -16.56 4.15 29.76
C PRO A 68 -17.64 4.85 28.93
N ASP A 69 -18.88 4.88 29.43
CA ASP A 69 -20.02 5.58 28.80
C ASP A 69 -20.31 5.17 27.35
N GLY A 70 -19.97 3.93 26.98
CA GLY A 70 -20.14 3.41 25.62
C GLY A 70 -21.61 3.23 25.23
N VAL A 71 -22.18 4.22 24.54
CA VAL A 71 -23.53 4.16 23.95
C VAL A 71 -23.40 4.00 22.43
N ALA A 72 -23.21 2.74 21.98
CA ALA A 72 -22.94 2.29 20.61
C ALA A 72 -21.48 2.41 20.12
N LEU A 73 -20.83 1.25 19.94
CA LEU A 73 -19.44 1.13 19.47
C LEU A 73 -19.41 0.77 17.98
N ASN A 74 -19.13 1.74 17.12
CA ASN A 74 -19.06 1.58 15.66
C ASN A 74 -17.66 1.83 15.09
N SER A 75 -16.63 1.90 15.93
CA SER A 75 -15.26 2.21 15.51
C SER A 75 -14.54 1.00 14.91
N THR A 76 -13.55 1.26 14.07
CA THR A 76 -12.51 0.28 13.70
C THR A 76 -11.24 0.64 14.47
N PRO A 77 -10.70 -0.25 15.33
CA PRO A 77 -9.46 0.02 16.04
C PRO A 77 -8.29 0.25 15.08
N LEU A 78 -7.35 1.11 15.47
CA LEU A 78 -6.06 1.26 14.80
C LEU A 78 -4.98 0.62 15.67
N MET A 79 -4.01 -0.03 15.04
CA MET A 79 -2.82 -0.54 15.71
C MET A 79 -1.61 -0.03 14.96
N VAL A 80 -0.80 0.78 15.64
CA VAL A 80 0.38 1.40 15.07
C VAL A 80 1.52 1.22 16.06
N ASN A 81 2.60 0.58 15.62
CA ASN A 81 3.79 0.34 16.46
C ASN A 81 3.49 -0.33 17.82
N GLY A 82 2.45 -1.18 17.90
CA GLY A 82 2.10 -1.92 19.12
C GLY A 82 1.23 -1.14 20.13
N THR A 83 0.66 -0.01 19.73
CA THR A 83 -0.31 0.78 20.50
C THR A 83 -1.60 1.01 19.72
#